data_AF-A0A2T2R3R4-F1
#
_entry.id   AF-A0A2T2R3R4-F1
#
_cell.length_a   1.000
_cell.length_b   1.000
_cell.length_c   1.000
_cell.angle_alpha   90.00
_cell.angle_beta   90.00
_cell.angle_gamma   90.00
#
_symmetry.space_group_name_H-M   'P 1'
#
loop_
_entity.id
_entity.type
_entity.pdbx_description
1 polymer ?
#
loop_
_entity_poly.entity_id
_entity_poly.type
_entity_poly.pdbx_seq_one_letter_code
_entity_poly.pdbx_strand_id
1 'polypeptide(L)'
;MREALGVHAYRTGDYHTAARELHTYRRISGRQDHNHLLADSLRATGHPQRIRELVEAMGDDIDQQRRLEAKIVHAAALADTGDTLRAREILERAGGQPHTATPKLLQAITTIQPDYLDAADQLANLHTNNNTH
;
A
#
# COMPACT_ATOMS: atom_id res chain seq x y z
N MET A 1 -3.33 -10.80 23.83
CA MET A 1 -2.14 -9.96 24.15
C MET A 1 -1.24 -9.68 22.95
N ARG A 2 -0.92 -10.65 22.08
CA ARG A 2 -0.05 -10.44 20.89
C ARG A 2 -0.51 -9.31 19.97
N GLU A 3 -1.80 -9.28 19.65
CA GLU A 3 -2.40 -8.23 18.81
C GLU A 3 -2.15 -6.82 19.35
N ALA A 4 -2.59 -6.55 20.59
CA ALA A 4 -2.48 -5.23 21.21
C ALA A 4 -1.01 -4.76 21.30
N LEU A 5 -0.08 -5.66 21.64
CA LEU A 5 1.35 -5.33 21.67
C LEU A 5 1.90 -5.02 20.28
N GLY A 6 1.54 -5.80 19.26
CA GLY A 6 1.97 -5.56 17.88
C GLY A 6 1.44 -4.23 17.33
N VAL A 7 0.17 -3.92 17.56
CA VAL A 7 -0.43 -2.64 17.16
C VAL A 7 0.20 -1.47 17.92
N HIS A 8 0.45 -1.61 19.22
CA HIS A 8 1.12 -0.58 20.00
C HIS A 8 2.53 -0.31 19.48
N ALA A 9 3.34 -1.36 19.31
CA ALA A 9 4.70 -1.27 18.79
C ALA A 9 4.75 -0.58 17.41
N TYR A 10 3.82 -0.92 16.52
CA TYR A 10 3.70 -0.27 15.21
C TYR A 10 3.49 1.24 15.36
N ARG A 11 2.54 1.65 16.22
CA ARG A 11 2.20 3.06 16.43
C ARG A 11 3.32 3.86 17.08
N THR A 12 4.23 3.20 17.80
CA THR A 12 5.41 3.82 18.40
C THR A 12 6.69 3.68 17.55
N GLY A 13 6.60 3.07 16.36
CA GLY A 13 7.71 2.91 15.43
C GLY A 13 8.68 1.76 15.73
N ASP A 14 8.35 0.87 16.69
CA ASP A 14 9.12 -0.36 16.91
C ASP A 14 8.65 -1.44 15.92
N TYR A 15 9.10 -1.32 14.67
CA TYR A 15 8.68 -2.18 13.57
C TYR A 15 9.17 -3.63 13.72
N HIS A 16 10.30 -3.86 14.40
CA HIS A 16 10.79 -5.21 14.66
C HIS A 16 9.86 -5.95 15.63
N THR A 17 9.49 -5.30 16.74
CA THR A 17 8.51 -5.86 17.68
C THR A 17 7.15 -6.00 17.01
N ALA A 18 6.69 -4.98 16.27
CA ALA A 18 5.42 -5.03 15.55
C ALA A 18 5.36 -6.25 14.61
N ALA A 19 6.37 -6.46 13.78
CA ALA A 19 6.42 -7.59 12.86
C ALA A 19 6.36 -8.94 13.60
N ARG A 20 7.15 -9.11 14.67
CA ARG A 20 7.17 -10.36 15.44
C ARG A 20 5.81 -10.67 16.08
N GLU A 21 5.20 -9.68 16.72
CA GLU A 21 3.97 -9.86 17.46
C GLU A 21 2.76 -10.04 16.54
N LEU A 22 2.67 -9.26 15.46
CA LEU A 22 1.59 -9.37 14.46
C LEU A 22 1.69 -10.67 13.65
N HIS A 23 2.91 -11.11 13.31
CA HIS A 23 3.11 -12.42 12.68
C HIS A 23 2.65 -13.56 13.59
N THR A 24 3.02 -13.48 14.88
CA THR A 24 2.59 -14.46 15.89
C THR A 24 1.08 -14.45 16.09
N TYR A 25 0.46 -13.26 16.14
CA TYR A 25 -0.99 -13.12 16.19
C TYR A 25 -1.65 -13.82 15.01
N ARG A 26 -1.25 -13.51 13.77
CA ARG A 26 -1.78 -14.13 12.55
C ARG A 26 -1.66 -15.65 12.59
N ARG A 27 -0.51 -16.17 13.01
CA ARG A 27 -0.27 -17.62 13.09
C ARG A 27 -1.18 -18.32 14.09
N ILE A 28 -1.45 -17.69 15.23
CA ILE A 28 -2.25 -18.28 16.32
C ILE A 28 -3.75 -18.11 16.06
N SER A 29 -4.18 -16.94 15.61
CA SER A 29 -5.60 -16.61 15.42
C SER A 29 -6.13 -17.02 14.04
N GLY A 30 -5.24 -17.17 13.05
CA GLY A 30 -5.62 -17.33 11.64
C GLY A 30 -6.11 -16.03 10.97
N ARG A 31 -6.23 -14.92 11.71
CA ARG A 31 -6.81 -13.66 11.20
C ARG A 31 -5.79 -12.84 10.43
N GLN A 32 -6.23 -12.22 9.33
CA GLN A 32 -5.40 -11.38 8.45
C GLN A 32 -5.72 -9.88 8.57
N ASP A 33 -6.49 -9.50 9.59
CA ASP A 33 -7.03 -8.16 9.79
C ASP A 33 -5.97 -7.08 10.06
N HIS A 34 -4.75 -7.47 10.42
CA HIS A 34 -3.59 -6.60 10.64
C HIS A 34 -2.45 -6.81 9.64
N ASN A 35 -2.69 -7.49 8.52
CA ASN A 35 -1.66 -7.74 7.52
C ASN A 35 -1.07 -6.46 6.91
N HIS A 36 -1.85 -5.38 6.83
CA HIS A 36 -1.38 -4.06 6.40
C HIS A 36 -0.24 -3.51 7.30
N LEU A 37 -0.40 -3.59 8.63
CA LEU A 37 0.62 -3.16 9.59
C LEU A 37 1.84 -4.09 9.58
N LEU A 38 1.60 -5.39 9.48
CA LEU A 38 2.68 -6.38 9.38
C LEU A 38 3.51 -6.16 8.11
N ALA A 39 2.85 -5.92 6.97
CA ALA A 39 3.52 -5.64 5.70
C ALA A 39 4.40 -4.38 5.79
N ASP A 40 3.90 -3.28 6.38
CA ASP A 40 4.68 -2.05 6.47
C ASP A 40 5.84 -2.19 7.47
N SER A 41 5.63 -2.96 8.55
CA SER A 41 6.71 -3.31 9.48
C SER A 41 7.82 -4.14 8.81
N LEU A 42 7.46 -5.07 7.92
CA LEU A 42 8.43 -5.85 7.14
C LEU A 42 9.17 -4.98 6.12
N ARG A 43 8.48 -4.04 5.48
CA ARG A 43 9.11 -3.04 4.59
C ARG A 43 10.13 -2.21 5.36
N ALA A 44 9.74 -1.65 6.50
CA ALA A 44 10.58 -0.81 7.36
C ALA A 44 11.82 -1.57 7.91
N THR A 45 11.76 -2.89 7.99
CA THR A 45 12.87 -3.74 8.46
C THR A 45 13.64 -4.42 7.33
N GLY A 46 13.35 -4.12 6.05
CA GLY A 46 14.10 -4.62 4.90
C GLY A 46 13.72 -6.03 4.41
N HIS A 47 12.50 -6.51 4.70
CA HIS A 47 12.03 -7.86 4.34
C HIS A 47 10.82 -7.83 3.36
N PRO A 48 10.95 -7.22 2.16
CA PRO A 48 9.80 -6.98 1.28
C PRO A 48 9.23 -8.26 0.62
N GLN A 49 9.96 -9.38 0.64
CA GLN A 49 9.62 -10.58 -0.13
C GLN A 49 8.27 -11.20 0.28
N ARG A 50 7.80 -10.93 1.50
CA ARG A 50 6.54 -11.49 2.05
C ARG A 50 5.36 -10.54 1.97
N ILE A 51 5.58 -9.28 1.56
CA ILE A 51 4.53 -8.26 1.57
C ILE A 51 3.38 -8.66 0.64
N ARG A 52 3.70 -9.13 -0.56
CA ARG A 52 2.71 -9.60 -1.54
C ARG A 52 1.80 -10.70 -0.97
N GLU A 53 2.39 -11.73 -0.36
CA GLU A 53 1.65 -12.84 0.26
C GLU A 53 0.68 -12.33 1.34
N LEU A 54 1.13 -11.40 2.18
CA LEU A 54 0.29 -10.82 3.24
C LEU A 54 -0.87 -10.02 2.67
N VAL A 55 -0.65 -9.27 1.60
CA VAL A 55 -1.68 -8.45 0.95
C VAL A 55 -2.71 -9.34 0.27
N GLU A 56 -2.28 -10.35 -0.47
CA GLU A 56 -3.15 -11.30 -1.17
C GLU A 56 -3.94 -12.20 -0.20
N ALA A 57 -3.43 -12.43 1.01
CA ALA A 57 -4.13 -13.20 2.03
C ALA A 57 -5.26 -12.44 2.74
N MET A 58 -5.47 -11.15 2.48
CA MET A 58 -6.56 -10.40 3.11
C MET A 58 -7.90 -10.69 2.42
N GLY A 59 -8.82 -11.34 3.14
CA GLY A 59 -10.17 -11.64 2.68
C GLY A 59 -11.03 -10.39 2.45
N ASP A 60 -12.12 -10.56 1.70
CA ASP A 60 -13.06 -9.47 1.38
C ASP A 60 -13.91 -9.01 2.58
N ASP A 61 -13.98 -9.82 3.63
CA ASP A 61 -14.58 -9.48 4.92
C ASP A 61 -13.76 -8.44 5.70
N ILE A 62 -12.51 -8.20 5.31
CA ILE A 62 -11.67 -7.16 5.90
C ILE A 62 -12.05 -5.78 5.35
N ASP A 63 -12.10 -4.81 6.27
CA ASP A 63 -12.35 -3.42 5.98
C ASP A 63 -11.57 -2.90 4.75
N GLN A 64 -12.27 -2.18 3.88
CA GLN A 64 -11.72 -1.70 2.61
C GLN A 64 -10.53 -0.76 2.82
N GLN A 65 -10.52 0.06 3.88
CA GLN A 65 -9.39 0.96 4.14
C GLN A 65 -8.14 0.16 4.51
N ARG A 66 -8.26 -0.89 5.32
CA ARG A 66 -7.13 -1.78 5.66
C ARG A 66 -6.58 -2.52 4.43
N ARG A 67 -7.46 -3.00 3.55
CA ARG A 67 -7.03 -3.62 2.28
C ARG A 67 -6.35 -2.61 1.35
N LEU A 68 -6.85 -1.38 1.30
CA LEU A 68 -6.22 -0.29 0.55
C LEU A 68 -4.82 0.02 1.09
N GLU A 69 -4.68 0.10 2.42
CA GLU A 69 -3.38 0.31 3.08
C GLU A 69 -2.37 -0.78 2.72
N ALA A 70 -2.78 -2.05 2.76
CA ALA A 70 -1.90 -3.14 2.35
C ALA A 70 -1.42 -2.98 0.89
N LYS A 71 -2.31 -2.60 -0.03
CA LYS A 71 -1.94 -2.35 -1.44
C LYS A 71 -0.95 -1.18 -1.60
N ILE A 72 -1.15 -0.10 -0.84
CA ILE A 72 -0.23 1.04 -0.83
C ILE A 72 1.15 0.62 -0.33
N VAL A 73 1.21 -0.16 0.75
CA VAL A 73 2.47 -0.67 1.30
C VAL A 73 3.19 -1.59 0.30
N HIS A 74 2.44 -2.42 -0.43
CA HIS A 74 3.02 -3.26 -1.48
C HIS A 74 3.62 -2.43 -2.63
N ALA A 75 2.89 -1.41 -3.09
CA ALA A 75 3.41 -0.49 -4.09
C ALA A 75 4.67 0.24 -3.60
N ALA A 76 4.66 0.75 -2.36
CA ALA A 76 5.82 1.39 -1.76
C ALA A 76 7.02 0.44 -1.70
N ALA A 77 6.83 -0.81 -1.29
CA ALA A 77 7.91 -1.80 -1.24
C ALA A 77 8.49 -2.14 -2.62
N LEU A 78 7.67 -2.13 -3.68
CA LEU A 78 8.16 -2.30 -5.06
C LEU A 78 8.99 -1.08 -5.48
N ALA A 79 8.51 0.13 -5.19
CA ALA A 79 9.23 1.35 -5.47
C ALA A 79 10.56 1.45 -4.71
N ASP A 80 10.61 0.99 -3.45
CA ASP A 80 11.84 0.89 -2.65
C ASP A 80 12.91 0.00 -3.33
N THR A 81 12.49 -0.94 -4.20
CA THR A 81 13.39 -1.79 -5.02
C THR A 81 13.62 -1.28 -6.44
N GLY A 82 13.07 -0.12 -6.80
CA GLY A 82 13.16 0.47 -8.14
C GLY A 82 12.10 0.00 -9.14
N ASP A 83 11.19 -0.90 -8.76
CA ASP A 83 10.09 -1.37 -9.62
C ASP A 83 8.89 -0.41 -9.56
N THR A 84 9.13 0.84 -9.95
CA THR A 84 8.14 1.93 -9.92
C THR A 84 6.98 1.69 -10.88
N LEU A 85 7.22 0.98 -12.00
CA LEU A 85 6.19 0.62 -12.96
C LEU A 85 5.13 -0.28 -12.32
N ARG A 86 5.54 -1.39 -11.68
CA ARG A 86 4.58 -2.26 -11.01
C ARG A 86 3.94 -1.60 -9.79
N ALA A 87 4.69 -0.77 -9.07
CA ALA A 87 4.14 0.02 -7.98
C ALA A 87 2.96 0.89 -8.44
N ARG A 88 3.11 1.60 -9.55
CA ARG A 88 2.04 2.41 -10.17
C ARG A 88 0.83 1.56 -10.56
N GLU A 89 1.05 0.43 -11.23
CA GLU A 89 -0.05 -0.44 -11.64
C GLU A 89 -0.90 -0.94 -10.45
N ILE A 90 -0.26 -1.23 -9.31
CA ILE A 90 -0.98 -1.64 -8.10
C ILE A 90 -1.86 -0.50 -7.58
N LEU A 91 -1.34 0.72 -7.54
CA LEU A 91 -2.07 1.89 -7.05
C LEU A 91 -3.23 2.26 -7.97
N GLU A 92 -3.03 2.20 -9.30
CA GLU A 92 -4.07 2.42 -10.29
C GLU A 92 -5.22 1.41 -10.16
N ARG A 93 -4.92 0.13 -9.99
CA ARG A 93 -5.92 -0.92 -9.70
C ARG A 93 -6.61 -0.76 -8.34
N ALA A 94 -5.99 -0.03 -7.42
CA ALA A 94 -6.58 0.32 -6.13
C ALA A 94 -7.46 1.59 -6.17
N GLY A 95 -7.67 2.18 -7.35
CA GLY A 95 -8.45 3.40 -7.54
C GLY A 95 -7.60 4.68 -7.54
N GLY A 96 -6.28 4.55 -7.67
CA GLY A 96 -5.34 5.67 -7.72
C GLY A 96 -5.30 6.41 -9.05
N GLN A 97 -6.38 6.43 -9.82
CA GLN A 97 -6.38 7.22 -11.06
C GLN A 97 -6.31 8.71 -10.70
N PRO A 98 -5.57 9.55 -11.46
CA PRO A 98 -5.23 10.92 -11.05
C PRO A 98 -6.45 11.77 -10.64
N HIS A 99 -7.57 11.57 -11.33
CA HIS A 99 -8.81 12.33 -11.19
C HIS A 99 -9.85 11.67 -10.27
N THR A 100 -9.60 10.46 -9.76
CA THR A 100 -10.51 9.74 -8.84
C THR A 100 -9.85 9.24 -7.56
N ALA A 101 -8.53 9.41 -7.45
CA ALA A 101 -7.74 8.99 -6.31
C ALA A 101 -8.16 9.72 -5.03
N THR A 102 -8.29 8.96 -3.95
CA THR A 102 -8.34 9.55 -2.61
C THR A 102 -7.02 10.28 -2.29
N PRO A 103 -7.01 11.29 -1.40
CA PRO A 103 -5.77 12.00 -1.05
C PRO A 103 -4.60 11.08 -0.64
N LYS A 104 -4.91 9.97 0.03
CA LYS A 104 -3.90 8.97 0.44
C LYS A 104 -3.29 8.23 -0.76
N LEU A 105 -4.11 7.85 -1.73
CA LEU A 105 -3.63 7.23 -2.97
C LEU A 105 -2.82 8.23 -3.81
N LEU A 106 -3.28 9.47 -3.89
CA LEU A 106 -2.57 10.54 -4.60
C LEU A 106 -1.17 10.75 -4.01
N GLN A 107 -1.08 10.87 -2.68
CA GLN A 107 0.20 10.99 -1.97
C GLN A 107 1.13 9.80 -2.23
N ALA A 108 0.60 8.57 -2.22
CA ALA A 108 1.39 7.38 -2.50
C ALA A 108 1.96 7.41 -3.92
N ILE A 109 1.15 7.82 -4.90
CA ILE A 109 1.59 7.91 -6.30
C ILE A 109 2.64 9.01 -6.48
N THR A 110 2.42 10.21 -5.95
CA THR A 110 3.38 11.32 -6.04
C THR A 110 4.72 10.97 -5.39
N THR A 111 4.71 10.18 -4.31
CA THR A 111 5.97 9.72 -3.67
C THR A 111 6.77 8.79 -4.58
N ILE A 112 6.09 7.94 -5.36
CA ILE A 112 6.71 7.00 -6.29
C ILE A 112 7.12 7.69 -7.59
N GLN A 113 6.31 8.65 -8.05
CA GLN A 113 6.48 9.36 -9.30
C GLN A 113 6.04 10.83 -9.12
N PRO A 114 6.97 11.73 -8.76
CA PRO A 114 6.65 13.13 -8.47
C PRO A 114 5.97 13.87 -9.62
N ASP A 115 6.35 13.56 -10.86
CA ASP A 115 5.84 14.22 -12.08
C ASP A 115 4.50 13.61 -12.58
N TYR A 116 3.89 12.71 -11.81
CA TYR A 116 2.69 11.96 -12.24
C TYR A 116 1.48 12.84 -12.49
N LEU A 117 1.27 13.87 -11.66
CA LEU A 117 0.13 14.78 -11.78
C LEU A 117 0.21 15.60 -13.06
N ASP A 118 1.38 16.15 -13.37
CA ASP A 118 1.60 16.97 -14.57
C ASP A 118 1.41 16.14 -15.85
N ALA A 119 1.90 14.90 -15.87
CA ALA A 119 1.72 14.00 -17.01
C ALA A 119 0.24 13.60 -17.22
N ALA A 120 -0.49 13.36 -16.13
CA ALA A 120 -1.92 13.04 -16.19
C ALA A 120 -2.77 14.21 -16.70
N ASP A 121 -2.49 15.43 -16.22
CA ASP A 121 -3.17 16.64 -16.66
C ASP A 121 -2.88 16.95 -18.13
N GLN A 122 -1.63 16.74 -18.59
CA GLN A 122 -1.29 16.86 -20.00
C GLN A 122 -2.07 15.86 -20.87
N LEU A 123 -2.16 14.59 -20.46
CA LEU A 123 -2.93 13.58 -21.20
C LEU A 123 -4.43 13.87 -21.24
N ALA A 124 -5.00 14.37 -20.14
CA ALA A 124 -6.41 14.76 -20.10
C ALA A 124 -6.71 15.91 -21.09
N ASN A 125 -5.84 16.92 -21.11
CA ASN A 125 -5.98 18.09 -22.00
C ASN A 125 -5.78 17.73 -23.48
N LEU A 126 -4.90 16.76 -23.80
CA LEU A 126 -4.71 16.28 -25.17
C LEU A 126 -5.96 15.58 -25.74
N HIS A 127 -6.68 14.82 -24.92
CA HIS A 127 -7.92 14.15 -25.34
C HIS A 127 -9.10 15.12 -25.48
N THR A 128 -9.16 16.19 -24.70
CA THR A 128 -10.22 17.22 -24.83
C THR A 128 -10.06 18.05 -26.11
N ASN A 129 -8.82 18.36 -26.52
CA ASN A 129 -8.54 19.20 -27.69
C ASN A 129 -8.69 18.47 -29.04
N ASN A 130 -8.67 17.13 -29.05
CA ASN A 130 -8.81 16.33 -30.27
C ASN A 130 -10.28 15.99 -30.63
N ASN A 131 -11.25 16.42 -29.82
CA ASN A 131 -12.67 16.13 -30.01
C ASN A 131 -13.50 17.37 -30.42
N THR A 132 -12.84 18.42 -30.90
CA THR A 132 -13.45 19.72 -31.27
C THR A 132 -13.43 20.02 -32.77
N HIS A 133 -13.25 19.02 -33.65
CA HIS A 133 -13.39 19.14 -35.10
C HIS A 133 -14.36 18.09 -35.63
#